data_AF-A0A0J6Y131-F1
#
_entry.id   AF-A0A0J6Y131-F1
#
_cell.length_a   1.000
_cell.length_b   1.000
_cell.length_c   1.000
_cell.angle_alpha   90.00
_cell.angle_beta   90.00
_cell.angle_gamma   90.00
#
_symmetry.space_group_name_H-M   'P 1'
#
loop_
_entity.id
_entity.type
_entity.pdbx_description
1 polymer ?
#
loop_
_entity_poly.entity_id
_entity_poly.type
_entity_poly.pdbx_seq_one_letter_code
_entity_poly.pdbx_strand_id
1 'polypeptide(L)'
;MYTSFANGDITSLKKTCCQGIFQNFAARISRRPRTSPRLLWTLHSYKKFPFALTFSGAQVISDRAAALPEAKGFGIRQTVIRIQSKQSLITPSSGEEQNAAQQSEKQQDCTEYVVLQRFMLNGEDGDWKVWGLAEETTPEDLETDPMFAQGLTMKDRIEMLSMRFKQ
;
A
#
# COMPACT_ATOMS: atom_id res chain seq x y z
N MET A 1 3.29 -3.95 -8.41
CA MET A 1 3.91 -4.05 -7.06
C MET A 1 3.93 -5.50 -6.55
N TYR A 2 2.77 -6.12 -6.27
CA TYR A 2 2.74 -7.45 -5.65
C TYR A 2 3.37 -8.58 -6.47
N THR A 3 3.23 -8.56 -7.80
CA THR A 3 3.95 -9.49 -8.70
C THR A 3 5.46 -9.45 -8.47
N SER A 4 6.05 -8.25 -8.43
CA SER A 4 7.50 -8.06 -8.19
C SER A 4 7.90 -8.52 -6.79
N PHE A 5 7.06 -8.26 -5.79
CA PHE A 5 7.29 -8.76 -4.43
C PHE A 5 7.26 -10.29 -4.36
N ALA A 6 6.28 -10.94 -4.99
CA ALA A 6 6.16 -12.39 -5.01
C ALA A 6 7.39 -13.04 -5.67
N ASN A 7 7.82 -12.51 -6.81
CA ASN A 7 9.02 -12.94 -7.53
C ASN A 7 10.35 -12.65 -6.82
N GLY A 8 10.36 -11.71 -5.86
CA GLY A 8 11.59 -11.25 -5.21
C GLY A 8 12.42 -10.28 -6.08
N ASP A 9 11.80 -9.61 -7.04
CA ASP A 9 12.46 -8.63 -7.91
C ASP A 9 12.55 -7.26 -7.22
N ILE A 10 13.72 -7.02 -6.62
CA ILE A 10 14.04 -5.80 -5.88
C ILE A 10 14.15 -4.59 -6.82
N THR A 11 14.61 -4.78 -8.05
CA THR A 11 14.85 -3.69 -9.02
C THR A 11 13.52 -3.07 -9.44
N SER A 12 12.55 -3.89 -9.81
CA SER A 12 11.20 -3.41 -10.18
C SER A 12 10.47 -2.79 -8.98
N LEU A 13 10.67 -3.33 -7.78
CA LEU A 13 10.11 -2.75 -6.55
C LEU A 13 10.68 -1.36 -6.27
N LYS A 14 12.00 -1.15 -6.39
CA LYS A 14 12.65 0.14 -6.18
C LYS A 14 12.13 1.22 -7.15
N LYS A 15 11.76 0.82 -8.38
CA LYS A 15 11.18 1.74 -9.37
C LYS A 15 9.73 2.11 -9.02
N THR A 16 8.93 1.13 -8.61
CA THR A 16 7.47 1.29 -8.40
C THR A 16 7.10 1.88 -7.04
N CYS A 17 7.94 1.68 -6.03
CA CYS A 17 7.67 2.04 -4.64
C CYS A 17 8.54 3.20 -4.16
N CYS A 18 8.02 3.98 -3.21
CA CYS A 18 8.83 4.89 -2.40
C CYS A 18 9.72 4.12 -1.42
N GLN A 19 10.72 4.81 -0.89
CA GLN A 19 11.77 4.20 -0.06
C GLN A 19 11.22 3.42 1.15
N GLY A 20 10.22 3.96 1.85
CA GLY A 20 9.66 3.32 3.06
C GLY A 20 9.07 1.94 2.79
N ILE A 21 8.05 1.85 1.93
CA ILE A 21 7.43 0.56 1.60
C ILE A 21 8.40 -0.38 0.87
N PHE A 22 9.32 0.16 0.04
CA PHE A 22 10.37 -0.62 -0.59
C PHE A 22 11.26 -1.33 0.44
N GLN A 23 11.73 -0.62 1.47
CA GLN A 23 12.56 -1.21 2.52
C GLN A 23 11.83 -2.31 3.28
N ASN A 24 10.53 -2.14 3.54
CA ASN A 24 9.71 -3.19 4.16
C ASN A 24 9.67 -4.46 3.28
N PHE A 25 9.40 -4.30 1.98
CA PHE A 25 9.41 -5.44 1.05
C PHE A 25 10.79 -6.08 0.92
N ALA A 26 11.85 -5.29 0.81
CA ALA A 26 13.22 -5.79 0.72
C ALA A 26 13.61 -6.60 1.96
N ALA A 27 13.27 -6.11 3.16
CA ALA A 27 13.51 -6.81 4.42
C ALA A 27 12.72 -8.12 4.52
N ARG A 28 11.48 -8.16 4.01
CA ARG A 28 10.67 -9.38 3.96
C ARG A 28 11.22 -10.39 2.94
N ILE A 29 11.73 -9.93 1.80
CA ILE A 29 12.36 -10.79 0.79
C ILE A 29 13.66 -11.39 1.33
N SER A 30 14.49 -10.62 2.03
CA SER A 30 15.78 -11.10 2.56
C SER A 30 15.63 -12.15 3.66
N ARG A 31 14.51 -12.15 4.39
CA ARG A 31 14.19 -13.16 5.42
C ARG A 31 13.63 -14.47 4.84
N ARG A 32 13.37 -14.56 3.54
CA ARG A 32 12.84 -15.79 2.93
C ARG A 32 13.91 -16.89 2.96
N PRO A 33 13.56 -18.14 3.31
CA PRO A 33 14.49 -19.27 3.20
C PRO A 33 14.97 -19.43 1.76
N ARG A 34 16.28 -19.65 1.55
CA ARG A 34 16.85 -19.85 0.20
C ARG A 34 16.26 -21.06 -0.54
N THR A 35 15.76 -22.04 0.21
CA THR A 35 15.15 -23.27 -0.28
C THR A 35 13.66 -23.12 -0.58
N SER A 36 13.03 -21.99 -0.23
CA SER A 36 11.60 -21.81 -0.43
C SER A 36 11.27 -21.51 -1.91
N PRO A 37 10.18 -22.07 -2.46
CA PRO A 37 9.73 -21.73 -3.80
C PRO A 37 9.37 -20.25 -3.90
N ARG A 38 9.51 -19.67 -5.09
CA ARG A 38 9.00 -18.31 -5.35
C ARG A 38 7.50 -18.29 -5.16
N LEU A 39 7.00 -17.26 -4.47
CA LEU A 39 5.57 -17.07 -4.31
C LEU A 39 4.95 -16.69 -5.64
N LEU A 40 3.73 -17.16 -5.90
CA LEU A 40 2.93 -16.75 -7.05
C LEU A 40 1.72 -15.96 -6.55
N TRP A 41 1.74 -14.65 -6.84
CA TRP A 41 0.61 -13.76 -6.58
C TRP A 41 -0.21 -13.60 -7.85
N THR A 42 -1.53 -13.77 -7.72
CA THR A 42 -2.48 -13.64 -8.82
C THR A 42 -3.62 -12.72 -8.42
N LEU A 43 -3.90 -11.73 -9.27
CA LEU A 43 -5.13 -10.95 -9.22
C LEU A 43 -6.19 -11.63 -10.08
N HIS A 44 -7.26 -12.14 -9.47
CA HIS A 44 -8.33 -12.86 -10.16
C HIS A 44 -9.32 -11.90 -10.80
N SER A 45 -9.82 -10.94 -10.02
CA SER A 45 -10.77 -9.95 -10.51
C SER A 45 -10.83 -8.74 -9.58
N TYR A 46 -11.28 -7.61 -10.12
CA TYR A 46 -11.71 -6.46 -9.32
C TYR A 46 -13.18 -6.62 -8.95
N LYS A 47 -13.55 -6.27 -7.72
CA LYS A 47 -14.95 -6.23 -7.31
C LYS A 47 -15.60 -5.04 -8.00
N LYS A 48 -16.50 -5.32 -8.95
CA LYS A 48 -17.31 -4.28 -9.59
C LYS A 48 -18.28 -3.72 -8.56
N PHE A 49 -18.26 -2.41 -8.36
CA PHE A 49 -19.29 -1.75 -7.59
C PHE A 49 -20.57 -1.68 -8.45
N PRO A 50 -21.75 -2.09 -7.95
CA PRO A 50 -22.97 -2.15 -8.76
C PRO A 50 -23.44 -0.78 -9.29
N PHE A 51 -22.83 0.33 -8.84
CA PHE A 51 -23.19 1.70 -9.24
C PHE A 51 -21.99 2.55 -9.68
N ALA A 52 -20.78 1.98 -9.79
CA ALA A 52 -19.61 2.73 -10.24
C ALA A 52 -19.51 2.70 -11.77
N LEU A 53 -19.39 3.88 -12.38
CA LEU A 53 -19.11 4.05 -13.81
C LEU A 53 -17.68 3.61 -14.20
N THR A 54 -16.85 3.22 -13.23
CA THR A 54 -15.48 2.76 -13.42
C THR A 54 -15.39 1.24 -13.38
N PHE A 55 -14.81 0.64 -14.44
CA PHE A 55 -14.68 -0.80 -14.63
C PHE A 55 -13.70 -1.52 -13.66
N SER A 56 -13.05 -0.79 -12.74
CA SER A 56 -11.77 -1.22 -12.13
C SER A 56 -11.80 -1.57 -10.65
N GLY A 57 -12.95 -1.48 -9.96
CA GLY A 57 -13.03 -1.73 -8.49
C GLY A 57 -12.12 -0.82 -7.65
N ALA A 58 -11.59 0.25 -8.25
CA ALA A 58 -10.70 1.22 -7.65
C ALA A 58 -11.39 2.58 -7.54
N GLN A 59 -11.28 3.22 -6.39
CA GLN A 59 -11.90 4.51 -6.09
C GLN A 59 -10.91 5.44 -5.39
N VAL A 60 -10.80 6.68 -5.86
CA VAL A 60 -10.06 7.72 -5.16
C VAL A 60 -10.85 8.15 -3.93
N ILE A 61 -10.25 8.02 -2.75
CA ILE A 61 -10.85 8.36 -1.45
C ILE A 61 -10.38 9.73 -0.99
N SER A 62 -9.12 10.05 -1.22
CA SER A 62 -8.54 11.34 -0.87
C SER A 62 -7.46 11.72 -1.86
N ASP A 63 -7.36 13.00 -2.18
CA ASP A 63 -6.31 13.57 -3.01
C ASP A 63 -5.88 14.88 -2.37
N ARG A 64 -4.60 14.96 -2.01
CA ARG A 64 -4.03 16.10 -1.27
C ARG A 64 -2.73 16.50 -1.92
N ALA A 65 -2.54 17.80 -2.09
CA ALA A 65 -1.30 18.39 -2.57
C ALA A 65 -0.83 19.47 -1.60
N ALA A 66 0.47 19.53 -1.37
CA ALA A 66 1.10 20.54 -0.54
C ALA A 66 2.37 21.04 -1.22
N ALA A 67 2.56 22.36 -1.27
CA ALA A 67 3.85 22.95 -1.58
C ALA A 67 4.79 22.77 -0.38
N LEU A 68 6.07 22.53 -0.63
CA LEU A 68 7.05 22.51 0.45
C LEU A 68 7.28 23.95 0.94
N PRO A 69 7.25 24.19 2.26
CA PRO A 69 7.66 25.48 2.82
C PRO A 69 9.05 25.85 2.32
N GLU A 70 9.25 27.13 1.97
CA GLU A 70 10.54 27.70 1.56
C GLU A 70 11.14 27.18 0.22
N ALA A 71 10.55 26.15 -0.41
CA ALA A 71 11.05 25.57 -1.65
C ALA A 71 10.10 25.86 -2.84
N LYS A 72 10.29 27.01 -3.50
CA LYS A 72 9.46 27.42 -4.65
C LYS A 72 9.58 26.40 -5.79
N GLY A 73 8.43 25.94 -6.30
CA GLY A 73 8.37 24.94 -7.37
C GLY A 73 8.51 23.49 -6.88
N PHE A 74 8.67 23.26 -5.57
CA PHE A 74 8.68 21.93 -4.98
C PHE A 74 7.34 21.64 -4.29
N GLY A 75 6.83 20.44 -4.49
CA GLY A 75 5.58 20.01 -3.87
C GLY A 75 5.47 18.50 -3.76
N ILE A 76 4.50 18.06 -2.98
CA ILE A 76 4.14 16.66 -2.82
C ILE A 76 2.65 16.55 -3.10
N ARG A 77 2.26 15.56 -3.91
CA ARG A 77 0.87 15.14 -4.05
C ARG A 77 0.73 13.70 -3.61
N GLN A 78 -0.25 13.43 -2.77
CA GLN A 78 -0.61 12.11 -2.30
C GLN A 78 -2.07 11.83 -2.61
N THR A 79 -2.34 10.63 -3.11
CA THR A 79 -3.68 10.16 -3.42
C THR A 79 -3.90 8.80 -2.79
N VAL A 80 -4.99 8.67 -2.03
CA VAL A 80 -5.42 7.42 -1.41
C VAL A 80 -6.46 6.79 -2.31
N ILE A 81 -6.18 5.56 -2.75
CA ILE A 81 -7.06 4.79 -3.63
C ILE A 81 -7.48 3.52 -2.90
N ARG A 82 -8.79 3.35 -2.71
CA ARG A 82 -9.38 2.09 -2.27
C ARG A 82 -9.47 1.14 -3.45
N ILE A 83 -8.95 -0.07 -3.30
CA ILE A 83 -9.04 -1.14 -4.29
C ILE A 83 -9.74 -2.33 -3.65
N GLN A 84 -10.81 -2.79 -4.30
CA GLN A 84 -11.51 -4.01 -3.91
C GLN A 84 -11.29 -5.09 -4.96
N SER A 85 -10.77 -6.24 -4.55
CA SER A 85 -10.35 -7.30 -5.48
C SER A 85 -10.44 -8.70 -4.89
N LYS A 86 -10.35 -9.70 -5.76
CA LYS A 86 -10.11 -11.11 -5.43
C LYS A 86 -8.67 -11.45 -5.79
N GLN A 87 -7.90 -11.89 -4.82
CA GLN A 87 -6.48 -12.19 -4.98
C GLN A 87 -6.15 -13.58 -4.42
N SER A 88 -5.06 -14.18 -4.88
CA SER A 88 -4.47 -15.34 -4.21
C SER A 88 -2.95 -15.24 -4.16
N LEU A 89 -2.36 -15.81 -3.11
CA LEU A 89 -0.92 -15.97 -2.94
C LEU A 89 -0.64 -17.43 -2.64
N ILE A 90 0.04 -18.12 -3.56
CA ILE A 90 0.39 -19.52 -3.39
C ILE A 90 1.90 -19.71 -3.31
N THR A 91 2.31 -20.69 -2.50
CA THR A 91 3.66 -21.25 -2.57
C THR A 91 3.54 -22.51 -3.42
N PRO A 92 4.06 -22.54 -4.65
CA PRO A 92 3.90 -23.70 -5.52
C PRO A 92 4.57 -24.93 -4.89
N SER A 93 3.80 -26.00 -4.68
CA SER A 93 4.34 -27.34 -4.51
C SER A 93 4.78 -27.88 -5.88
N SER A 94 5.62 -28.91 -5.90
CA SER A 94 6.28 -29.45 -7.10
C SER A 94 5.36 -30.16 -8.12
N GLY A 95 4.16 -29.62 -8.40
CA GLY A 95 3.22 -30.12 -9.41
C GLY A 95 2.34 -29.00 -9.97
N GLU A 96 2.23 -28.90 -11.30
CA GLU A 96 1.53 -27.81 -11.99
C GLU A 96 0.00 -27.87 -11.85
N GLU A 97 -0.59 -29.07 -11.83
CA GLU A 97 -2.04 -29.29 -11.70
C GLU A 97 -2.58 -28.92 -10.30
N GLN A 98 -1.76 -29.02 -9.26
CA GLN A 98 -2.15 -28.63 -7.91
C GLN A 98 -2.27 -27.10 -7.77
N ASN A 99 -1.59 -26.33 -8.63
CA ASN A 99 -1.55 -24.87 -8.52
C ASN A 99 -2.91 -24.22 -8.82
N ALA A 100 -3.67 -24.69 -9.81
CA ALA A 100 -4.96 -24.10 -10.17
C ALA A 100 -6.04 -24.38 -9.10
N ALA A 101 -6.10 -25.61 -8.60
CA ALA A 101 -7.00 -25.99 -7.52
C ALA A 101 -6.65 -25.25 -6.21
N GLN A 102 -5.37 -25.22 -5.82
CA GLN A 102 -4.91 -24.46 -4.65
C GLN A 102 -5.11 -22.95 -4.81
N GLN A 103 -4.99 -22.41 -6.03
CA GLN A 103 -5.28 -20.99 -6.29
C GLN A 103 -6.75 -20.68 -6.08
N SER A 104 -7.66 -21.58 -6.45
CA SER A 104 -9.10 -21.44 -6.20
C SER A 104 -9.44 -21.51 -4.71
N GLU A 105 -8.80 -22.41 -3.96
CA GLU A 105 -9.01 -22.54 -2.51
C GLU A 105 -8.45 -21.35 -1.72
N LYS A 106 -7.34 -20.77 -2.18
CA LYS A 106 -6.70 -19.61 -1.53
C LYS A 106 -7.16 -18.27 -2.09
N GLN A 107 -8.27 -18.21 -2.82
CA GLN A 107 -8.84 -16.93 -3.23
C GLN A 107 -9.40 -16.20 -2.01
N GLN A 108 -8.96 -14.97 -1.82
CA GLN A 108 -9.44 -14.10 -0.78
C GLN A 108 -9.97 -12.80 -1.37
N ASP A 109 -11.06 -12.32 -0.79
CA ASP A 109 -11.55 -10.97 -1.01
C ASP A 109 -10.69 -9.97 -0.22
N CYS A 110 -10.08 -9.02 -0.93
CA CYS A 110 -9.19 -8.01 -0.37
C CYS A 110 -9.76 -6.61 -0.61
N THR A 111 -9.81 -5.79 0.45
CA THR A 111 -10.01 -4.34 0.37
C THR A 111 -8.74 -3.68 0.90
N GLU A 112 -8.10 -2.87 0.07
CA GLU A 112 -6.82 -2.24 0.40
C GLU A 112 -6.87 -0.74 0.08
N TYR A 113 -6.25 0.08 0.91
CA TYR A 113 -6.09 1.51 0.66
C TYR A 113 -4.64 1.78 0.29
N VAL A 114 -4.39 1.97 -1.00
CA VAL A 114 -3.05 2.23 -1.52
C VAL A 114 -2.82 3.73 -1.54
N VAL A 115 -1.74 4.17 -0.91
CA VAL A 115 -1.29 5.56 -0.96
C VAL A 115 -0.28 5.71 -2.08
N LEU A 116 -0.65 6.46 -3.10
CA LEU A 116 0.26 6.88 -4.17
C LEU A 116 0.84 8.25 -3.82
N GLN A 117 2.10 8.46 -4.14
CA GLN A 117 2.78 9.74 -4.00
C GLN A 117 3.54 10.07 -5.28
N ARG A 118 3.53 11.35 -5.65
CA ARG A 118 4.48 11.93 -6.60
C ARG A 118 5.05 13.23 -6.04
N PHE A 119 6.28 13.55 -6.45
CA PHE A 119 6.90 14.83 -6.17
C PHE A 119 6.71 15.76 -7.36
N MET A 120 6.56 17.05 -7.08
CA MET A 120 6.71 18.12 -8.05
C MET A 120 8.09 18.75 -7.81
N LEU A 121 8.90 18.85 -8.86
CA LEU A 121 10.23 19.46 -8.83
C LEU A 121 10.27 20.58 -9.88
N ASN A 122 10.61 21.79 -9.47
CA ASN A 122 10.62 22.98 -10.34
C ASN A 122 9.32 23.20 -11.15
N GLY A 123 8.17 22.83 -10.58
CA GLY A 123 6.86 22.94 -11.23
C GLY A 123 6.50 21.76 -12.14
N GLU A 124 7.39 20.79 -12.32
CA GLU A 124 7.13 19.57 -13.11
C GLU A 124 6.77 18.39 -12.20
N ASP A 125 5.68 17.69 -12.52
CA ASP A 125 5.26 16.49 -11.81
C ASP A 125 6.13 15.30 -12.20
N GLY A 126 6.71 14.62 -11.20
CA GLY A 126 7.38 13.34 -11.38
C GLY A 126 6.42 12.13 -11.41
N ASP A 127 7.01 10.94 -11.49
CA ASP A 127 6.27 9.68 -11.53
C ASP A 127 5.50 9.38 -10.23
N TRP A 128 4.32 8.79 -10.38
CA TRP A 128 3.60 8.18 -9.26
C TRP A 128 4.32 6.93 -8.77
N LYS A 129 4.49 6.84 -7.46
CA LYS A 129 5.02 5.68 -6.75
C LYS A 129 4.12 5.29 -5.60
N VAL A 130 4.13 3.99 -5.26
CA VAL A 130 3.43 3.53 -4.06
C VAL A 130 4.19 3.99 -2.83
N TRP A 131 3.59 4.88 -2.04
CA TRP A 131 4.17 5.37 -0.80
C TRP A 131 3.98 4.38 0.34
N GLY A 132 2.78 3.83 0.47
CA GLY A 132 2.38 3.00 1.58
C GLY A 132 0.99 2.38 1.39
N LEU A 133 0.59 1.61 2.39
CA LEU A 133 -0.79 1.16 2.59
C LEU A 133 -1.38 1.94 3.77
N ALA A 134 -2.68 2.17 3.74
CA ALA A 134 -3.44 2.77 4.83
C ALA A 134 -4.50 1.79 5.36
N GLU A 135 -4.86 1.96 6.61
CA GLU A 135 -5.96 1.25 7.26
C GLU A 135 -7.18 2.15 7.33
N GLU A 136 -8.37 1.55 7.37
CA GLU A 136 -9.61 2.30 7.56
C GLU A 136 -9.64 2.89 8.97
N THR A 137 -9.90 4.19 9.08
CA THR A 137 -10.17 4.82 10.38
C THR A 137 -11.60 4.50 10.79
N THR A 138 -11.77 3.83 11.93
CA THR A 138 -13.07 3.55 12.54
C THR A 138 -13.55 4.72 13.41
N PRO A 139 -14.85 4.84 13.73
CA PRO A 139 -15.34 5.83 14.68
C PRO A 139 -14.61 5.78 16.03
N GLU A 140 -14.28 4.59 16.50
CA GLU A 140 -13.54 4.36 17.74
C GLU A 140 -12.11 4.89 17.65
N ASP A 141 -11.45 4.78 16.49
CA ASP A 141 -10.13 5.35 16.25
C ASP A 141 -10.14 6.88 16.31
N LEU A 142 -11.25 7.53 15.94
CA LEU A 142 -11.36 8.99 16.00
C LEU A 142 -11.31 9.52 17.45
N GLU A 143 -11.80 8.73 18.40
CA GLU A 143 -11.84 9.08 19.82
C GLU A 143 -10.55 8.70 20.55
N THR A 144 -9.95 7.57 20.16
CA THR A 144 -8.83 6.96 20.89
C THR A 144 -7.46 7.28 20.32
N ASP A 145 -7.34 7.50 19.00
CA ASP A 145 -6.04 7.80 18.41
C ASP A 145 -5.67 9.27 18.64
N PRO A 146 -4.50 9.56 19.25
CA PRO A 146 -4.01 10.93 19.42
C PRO A 146 -3.92 11.73 18.11
N MET A 147 -3.83 11.08 16.94
CA MET A 147 -3.83 11.76 15.63
C MET A 147 -5.19 12.34 15.25
N PHE A 148 -6.29 11.82 15.79
CA PHE A 148 -7.64 12.21 15.43
C PHE A 148 -8.44 12.81 16.60
N ALA A 149 -8.06 12.51 17.84
CA ALA A 149 -8.73 13.00 19.04
C ALA A 149 -8.82 14.54 19.06
N GLN A 150 -10.00 15.07 19.37
CA GLN A 150 -10.26 16.51 19.37
C GLN A 150 -9.68 17.18 20.64
N GLY A 151 -9.24 18.43 20.53
CA GLY A 151 -8.74 19.21 21.68
C GLY A 151 -7.25 19.05 22.05
N LEU A 152 -6.53 18.10 21.43
CA LEU A 152 -5.08 17.96 21.63
C LEU A 152 -4.28 18.94 20.76
N THR A 153 -3.28 19.60 21.34
CA THR A 153 -2.32 20.42 20.60
C THR A 153 -1.35 19.54 19.79
N MET A 154 -0.76 20.07 18.72
CA MET A 154 0.21 19.32 17.91
C MET A 154 1.40 18.78 18.74
N LYS A 155 1.80 19.50 19.79
CA LYS A 155 2.84 19.07 20.71
C LYS A 155 2.41 17.83 21.50
N ASP A 156 1.23 17.87 22.09
CA ASP A 156 0.68 16.75 22.89
C ASP A 156 0.52 15.49 22.03
N ARG A 157 0.10 15.66 20.77
CA ARG A 157 0.00 14.56 19.79
C ARG A 157 1.36 13.90 19.53
N ILE A 158 2.38 14.71 19.25
CA ILE A 158 3.74 14.20 18.99
C ILE A 158 4.28 13.46 20.21
N GLU A 159 4.05 13.99 21.41
CA GLU A 159 4.49 13.38 22.66
C GLU A 159 3.83 12.02 22.89
N MET A 160 2.49 11.95 22.78
CA MET A 160 1.73 10.71 22.93
C MET A 160 2.13 9.64 21.90
N LEU A 161 2.36 10.04 20.65
CA LEU A 161 2.85 9.12 19.62
C LEU A 161 4.25 8.61 19.95
N SER A 162 5.15 9.49 20.40
CA SER A 162 6.52 9.11 20.74
C SER A 162 6.59 8.10 21.90
N MET A 163 5.65 8.19 22.86
CA MET A 163 5.53 7.23 23.95
C MET A 163 5.06 5.85 23.47
N ARG A 164 4.14 5.82 22.48
CA ARG A 164 3.63 4.58 21.87
C ARG A 164 4.72 3.79 21.14
N PHE A 165 5.71 4.47 20.55
CA PHE A 165 6.83 3.83 19.85
C PHE A 165 7.99 3.37 20.76
N LYS A 166 7.95 3.71 22.06
CA LYS A 166 8.98 3.31 23.05
C LYS A 166 8.63 2.05 23.85
N GLN A 167 7.45 1.48 23.64
CA GLN A 167 7.08 0.14 24.14
C GLN A 167 7.44 -0.92 23.11
#